data_AF-A0A1C5R2C0-F1
#
_entry.id   AF-A0A1C5R2C0-F1
#
_cell.length_a   1.000
_cell.length_b   1.000
_cell.length_c   1.000
_cell.angle_alpha   90.00
_cell.angle_beta   90.00
_cell.angle_gamma   90.00
#
_symmetry.space_group_name_H-M   'P 1'
#
loop_
_entity.id
_entity.type
_entity.pdbx_description
1 polymer ?
#
loop_
_entity_poly.entity_id
_entity_poly.type
_entity_poly.pdbx_seq_one_letter_code
_entity_poly.pdbx_strand_id
1 'polypeptide(L)'
;MIVEIPVFFAKGKTPMRVELQIRTNGMDFWATLEHQLCYKKGIEEMPGYDEISEELLHSARAIIEADNEMQRIKDKIGMFHEI
;
A
#
# COMPACT_ATOMS: atom_id res chain seq x y z
N MET A 1 -7.90 -6.01 -5.71
CA MET A 1 -9.19 -6.76 -5.85
C MET A 1 -10.06 -6.01 -6.84
N ILE A 2 -10.81 -6.68 -7.73
CA ILE A 2 -11.73 -5.99 -8.64
C ILE A 2 -13.15 -6.41 -8.28
N VAL A 3 -13.99 -5.44 -7.95
CA VAL A 3 -15.40 -5.62 -7.61
C VAL A 3 -16.28 -4.93 -8.63
N GLU A 4 -17.52 -5.39 -8.78
CA GLU A 4 -18.51 -4.76 -9.64
C GLU A 4 -19.58 -4.12 -8.76
N ILE A 5 -19.77 -2.80 -8.91
CA ILE A 5 -20.81 -2.06 -8.20
C ILE A 5 -21.81 -1.46 -9.18
N PRO A 6 -23.10 -1.42 -8.84
CA PRO A 6 -24.08 -0.76 -9.67
C PRO A 6 -24.01 0.76 -9.50
N VAL A 7 -23.78 1.48 -10.59
CA VAL A 7 -23.84 2.95 -10.63
C VAL A 7 -25.10 3.37 -11.37
N PHE A 8 -25.89 4.25 -10.76
CA PHE A 8 -27.14 4.75 -11.34
C PHE A 8 -26.87 6.04 -12.11
N PHE A 9 -27.00 5.97 -13.43
CA PHE A 9 -26.91 7.10 -14.33
C PHE A 9 -28.31 7.51 -14.80
N ALA A 10 -28.44 8.67 -15.45
CA ALA A 10 -29.71 9.15 -16.00
C ALA A 10 -30.38 8.17 -17.00
N LYS A 11 -29.60 7.28 -17.63
CA LYS A 11 -30.06 6.26 -18.58
C LYS A 11 -30.34 4.89 -17.93
N GLY A 12 -30.15 4.75 -16.62
CA GLY A 12 -30.38 3.51 -15.88
C GLY A 12 -29.17 3.03 -15.06
N LYS A 13 -29.29 1.81 -14.54
CA LYS A 13 -28.29 1.14 -13.70
C LYS A 13 -27.24 0.47 -14.58
N THR A 14 -25.98 0.85 -14.42
CA THR A 14 -24.85 0.23 -15.14
C THR A 14 -23.91 -0.43 -14.12
N PRO A 15 -23.60 -1.73 -14.27
CA PRO A 15 -22.56 -2.38 -13.48
C PRO A 15 -21.19 -1.84 -13.88
N MET A 16 -20.44 -1.32 -12.92
CA MET A 16 -19.12 -0.74 -13.14
C MET A 16 -18.07 -1.46 -12.30
N ARG A 17 -16.94 -1.77 -12.94
CA ARG A 17 -15.79 -2.42 -12.29
C ARG A 17 -14.96 -1.37 -11.55
N VAL A 18 -14.60 -1.68 -10.32
CA VAL A 18 -13.77 -0.85 -9.45
C VAL A 18 -12.63 -1.69 -8.92
N GLU A 19 -11.42 -1.13 -8.93
CA GLU A 19 -10.28 -1.73 -8.25
C GLU A 19 -10.21 -1.21 -6.81
N LEU A 20 -10.27 -2.15 -5.85
CA LEU A 20 -10.04 -1.86 -4.44
C LEU A 20 -8.63 -2.33 -4.04
N GLN A 21 -7.83 -1.40 -3.55
CA GLN A 21 -6.54 -1.64 -2.94
C GLN A 21 -6.62 -1.35 -1.44
N ILE A 22 -6.36 -2.35 -0.61
CA ILE A 22 -6.34 -2.24 0.85
C ILE A 22 -4.88 -2.29 1.28
N ARG A 23 -4.44 -1.31 2.07
CA ARG A 23 -3.03 -1.14 2.47
C ARG A 23 -2.95 -0.76 3.95
N THR A 24 -1.85 -1.13 4.60
CA THR A 24 -1.48 -0.54 5.90
C THR A 24 -0.97 0.88 5.69
N ASN A 25 -0.93 1.69 6.76
CA ASN A 25 -0.36 3.03 6.68
C ASN A 25 1.11 3.00 6.23
N GLY A 26 1.87 2.00 6.67
CA GLY A 26 3.27 1.82 6.26
C GLY A 26 3.40 1.52 4.76
N MET A 27 2.57 0.63 4.23
CA MET A 27 2.54 0.33 2.80
C MET A 27 2.17 1.55 1.95
N ASP A 28 1.21 2.36 2.40
CA ASP A 28 0.79 3.57 1.67
C ASP A 28 1.88 4.65 1.63
N PHE A 29 2.56 4.83 2.76
CA PHE A 29 3.71 5.73 2.85
C PHE A 29 4.84 5.30 1.90
N TRP A 30 5.22 4.02 1.94
CA TRP A 30 6.26 3.48 1.06
C TRP A 30 5.90 3.63 -0.43
N ALA A 31 4.68 3.25 -0.81
CA ALA A 31 4.24 3.32 -2.20
C ALA A 31 4.16 4.75 -2.74
N THR A 32 3.86 5.73 -1.88
CA THR A 32 3.87 7.14 -2.28
C THR A 32 5.28 7.61 -2.64
N LEU A 33 6.29 7.21 -1.86
CA LEU A 33 7.69 7.56 -2.11
C LEU A 33 8.24 6.87 -3.36
N GLU A 34 7.96 5.58 -3.53
CA GLU A 34 8.34 4.83 -4.73
C GLU A 34 7.70 5.44 -5.99
N HIS A 35 6.40 5.76 -5.92
CA HIS A 35 5.72 6.37 -7.06
C HIS A 35 6.31 7.75 -7.41
N GLN A 36 6.69 8.57 -6.43
CA GLN A 36 7.36 9.85 -6.68
C GLN A 36 8.71 9.69 -7.37
N LEU A 37 9.44 8.63 -7.04
CA LEU A 37 10.66 8.24 -7.75
C LEU A 37 10.28 7.88 -9.20
N CYS A 38 9.50 6.83 -9.40
CA CYS A 38 9.17 6.30 -10.73
C CYS A 38 8.43 7.27 -11.67
N TYR A 39 7.75 8.29 -11.14
CA TYR A 39 7.03 9.29 -11.95
C TYR A 39 7.95 10.21 -12.77
N LYS A 40 9.19 10.45 -12.33
CA LYS A 40 10.13 11.28 -13.09
C LYS A 40 10.75 10.45 -14.22
N LYS A 41 10.34 10.69 -15.47
CA LYS A 41 10.92 9.99 -16.64
C LYS A 41 12.43 10.18 -16.72
N GLY A 42 13.18 9.09 -16.93
CA GLY A 42 14.62 9.11 -17.17
C GLY A 42 15.50 9.15 -15.91
N ILE A 43 14.94 8.97 -14.72
CA ILE A 43 15.74 8.91 -13.49
C ILE A 43 16.51 7.60 -13.30
N GLU A 44 16.13 6.54 -14.00
CA GLU A 44 16.86 5.26 -13.95
C GLU A 44 18.30 5.42 -14.49
N GLU A 45 18.54 6.45 -15.30
CA GLU A 45 19.86 6.83 -15.82
C GLU A 45 20.57 7.85 -14.91
N MET A 46 19.94 8.32 -13.82
CA MET A 46 20.55 9.27 -12.89
C MET A 46 21.47 8.54 -11.90
N PRO A 47 22.68 9.07 -11.66
CA PRO A 47 23.56 8.54 -10.62
C PRO A 47 22.86 8.64 -9.25
N GLY A 48 22.87 7.54 -8.49
CA GLY A 48 22.21 7.42 -7.18
C GLY A 48 20.82 6.77 -7.21
N TYR A 49 20.27 6.44 -8.38
CA TYR A 49 18.99 5.72 -8.47
C TYR A 49 19.05 4.34 -7.80
N ASP A 50 20.11 3.57 -8.07
CA ASP A 50 20.29 2.23 -7.50
C ASP A 50 20.40 2.29 -5.97
N GLU A 51 21.11 3.28 -5.42
CA GLU A 51 21.24 3.50 -3.97
C GLU A 51 19.88 3.81 -3.33
N ILE A 52 19.11 4.72 -3.93
CA ILE A 52 17.76 5.07 -3.44
C ILE A 52 16.82 3.86 -3.54
N SER A 53 16.94 3.06 -4.61
CA SER A 53 16.16 1.83 -4.78
C SER A 53 16.47 0.80 -3.70
N GLU A 54 17.75 0.59 -3.37
CA GLU A 54 18.15 -0.28 -2.26
C GLU A 54 17.66 0.24 -0.90
N GLU A 55 17.73 1.56 -0.66
CA GLU A 55 17.19 2.17 0.57
C GLU A 55 15.67 2.02 0.69
N LEU A 56 14.95 2.17 -0.42
CA LEU A 56 13.50 1.93 -0.46
C LEU A 56 13.19 0.46 -0.17
N LEU A 57 13.95 -0.48 -0.71
CA LEU A 57 13.79 -1.90 -0.41
C LEU A 57 14.06 -2.21 1.07
N HIS A 58 15.09 -1.61 1.66
CA HIS A 58 15.38 -1.74 3.08
C HIS A 58 14.24 -1.19 3.94
N SER A 59 13.74 0.00 3.59
CA SER A 59 12.63 0.64 4.27
C SER A 59 11.34 -0.19 4.19
N ALA A 60 11.06 -0.81 3.04
CA ALA A 60 9.91 -1.72 2.88
C ALA A 60 9.98 -2.90 3.87
N ARG A 61 11.17 -3.49 4.03
CA ARG A 61 11.38 -4.61 4.96
C ARG A 61 11.16 -4.18 6.41
N ALA A 62 11.70 -3.03 6.81
CA ALA A 62 11.53 -2.50 8.16
C ALA A 62 10.05 -2.19 8.47
N ILE A 63 9.32 -1.63 7.50
CA ILE A 63 7.88 -1.36 7.63
C ILE A 63 7.09 -2.65 7.83
N ILE A 64 7.36 -3.69 7.04
CA ILE A 64 6.68 -4.99 7.17
C ILE A 64 6.94 -5.61 8.54
N GLU A 65 8.17 -5.52 9.05
CA GLU A 65 8.51 -6.03 10.38
C GLU A 65 7.76 -5.29 11.49
N ALA A 66 7.71 -3.95 11.42
CA ALA A 66 6.98 -3.12 12.36
C ALA A 66 5.46 -3.39 12.33
N ASP A 67 4.86 -3.48 11.14
CA ASP A 67 3.44 -3.78 10.97
C ASP A 67 3.09 -5.16 11.57
N ASN A 68 3.94 -6.17 11.34
CA ASN A 68 3.76 -7.50 11.92
C ASN A 68 3.87 -7.50 13.45
N GLU A 69 4.81 -6.72 14.02
CA GLU A 69 4.90 -6.60 15.47
C GLU A 69 3.67 -5.95 16.08
N MET A 70 3.19 -4.86 15.47
CA MET A 70 1.95 -4.19 15.89
C MET A 70 0.74 -5.11 15.80
N GLN A 71 0.64 -5.93 14.75
CA GLN A 71 -0.42 -6.93 14.61
C GLN A 71 -0.34 -7.99 15.72
N ARG A 72 0.85 -8.52 16.03
CA ARG A 72 1.04 -9.48 17.14
C ARG A 72 0.65 -8.88 18.50
N ILE A 73 0.98 -7.62 18.75
CA ILE A 73 0.58 -6.92 19.98
C ILE A 73 -0.94 -6.77 20.03
N LYS A 74 -1.58 -6.37 18.93
CA LYS A 74 -3.03 -6.26 18.83
C LYS A 74 -3.72 -7.60 19.12
N ASP A 75 -3.22 -8.69 18.56
CA ASP A 75 -3.77 -10.03 18.77
C ASP A 75 -3.67 -10.43 20.25
N LYS A 76 -2.54 -10.14 20.90
CA LYS A 76 -2.37 -10.36 22.35
C LYS A 76 -3.37 -9.55 23.16
N ILE A 77 -3.58 -8.28 22.85
CA ILE A 77 -4.57 -7.42 23.56
C ILE A 77 -5.98 -8.00 23.42
N GLY A 78 -6.34 -8.50 22.23
CA GLY A 78 -7.62 -9.17 22.01
C GLY A 78 -7.82 -10.37 22.94
N MET A 79 -6.79 -11.20 23.11
CA MET A 79 -6.85 -12.34 24.03
C MET A 79 -7.06 -11.95 25.49
N PHE A 80 -6.55 -10.79 25.93
CA PHE A 80 -6.78 -10.29 27.30
C PHE A 80 -8.19 -9.73 27.52
N HIS A 81 -8.91 -9.37 26.45
CA HIS A 81 -10.26 -8.82 26.53
C HIS A 81 -11.37 -9.91 26.46
N GLU A 82 -11.00 -11.12 26.04
CA GLU A 82 -11.90 -12.28 25.95
C GLU A 82 -11.83 -13.23 27.18
N ILE A 83 -11.01 -12.90 28.18
CA ILE A 83 -10.92 -13.57 29.49
C ILE A 83 -11.70 -12.76 30.54
#